data_AF-A0A4Z0PX63-F1
#
_entry.id   AF-A0A4Z0PX63-F1
#
_cell.length_a   1.000
_cell.length_b   1.000
_cell.length_c   1.000
_cell.angle_alpha   90.00
_cell.angle_beta   90.00
_cell.angle_gamma   90.00
#
_symmetry.space_group_name_H-M   'P 1'
#
loop_
_entity.id
_entity.type
_entity.pdbx_description
1 polymer ?
#
loop_
_entity_poly.entity_id
_entity_poly.type
_entity_poly.pdbx_seq_one_letter_code
_entity_poly.pdbx_strand_id
1 'polypeptide(L)'
;MLFPSNKELIENGQMLLGASGRVGLCQQLLDYVHYGMVKITEITGREAQLEPNHKYYGVERFEREYRHLVVTNLFEQVIKAREKERPLSFESIQPLLRQTVQMPYPQFMAYDAPEEVSDYFQQQGQYHLLRLQEHENFGPEDVFGGLPYRIYVDAVEQLMGVALMHTHYALAAIEKQPQALLANLLPYLRPDHSFVEALVKDLDVTEEQASQILSCLTVDKANCEGYTSFTAAAPPPFVRMSDGFLLRSVAGCCDNPFQLLNYELKRRFEKDYFRSVNNREDRFRSDLFKLFPQEHIIKINREVRITTPLGATDVDAVMYDRKTCTLALIQLKWPDGYGDSMRRRASVVKNYYGKANEWVERVYAWATRLKPEEIFSALQLQLTREERRSYKGFYLMVLNRHTAHFTSGEPSEKAAWGSWMQLVATLATGLKYKPDDPLGAAYSCLRYFDPKRRTDRGDVPDSHPFEIKIGDSTVSMNF
;
A
#
# COMPACT_ATOMS: atom_id res chain seq x y z
N MET A 1 -1.70 39.35 -2.77
CA MET A 1 -1.32 39.25 -4.19
C MET A 1 -0.34 38.09 -4.30
N LEU A 2 -0.67 37.05 -5.05
CA LEU A 2 0.27 35.95 -5.32
C LEU A 2 1.24 36.43 -6.39
N PHE A 3 2.54 36.30 -6.13
CA PHE A 3 3.56 36.60 -7.13
C PHE A 3 3.99 35.30 -7.80
N PRO A 4 4.05 35.25 -9.14
CA PRO A 4 4.53 34.06 -9.81
C PRO A 4 6.01 33.85 -9.47
N SER A 5 6.42 32.59 -9.31
CA SER A 5 7.83 32.28 -9.13
C SER A 5 8.57 32.56 -10.43
N ASN A 6 9.66 33.30 -10.35
CA ASN A 6 10.58 33.45 -11.47
C ASN A 6 11.48 32.20 -11.57
N LYS A 7 12.26 32.10 -12.66
CA LYS A 7 13.14 30.95 -12.89
C LYS A 7 14.17 30.77 -11.77
N GLU A 8 14.75 31.86 -11.29
CA GLU A 8 15.74 31.86 -10.21
C GLU A 8 15.16 31.28 -8.91
N LEU A 9 13.95 31.67 -8.51
CA LEU A 9 13.30 31.14 -7.32
C LEU A 9 12.99 29.65 -7.46
N ILE A 10 12.58 29.21 -8.65
CA ILE A 10 12.34 27.79 -8.94
C ILE A 10 13.64 27.00 -8.86
N GLU A 11 14.72 27.50 -9.47
CA GLU A 11 16.05 26.89 -9.41
C GLU A 11 16.55 26.80 -7.96
N ASN A 12 16.42 27.88 -7.19
CA ASN A 12 16.74 27.89 -5.76
C ASN A 12 15.90 26.88 -4.95
N GLY A 13 14.59 26.79 -5.24
CA GLY A 13 13.71 25.80 -4.63
C GLY A 13 14.11 24.37 -4.98
N GLN A 14 14.45 24.10 -6.24
CA GLN A 14 14.94 22.79 -6.69
C GLN A 14 16.27 22.42 -6.05
N MET A 15 17.20 23.37 -5.90
CA MET A 15 18.46 23.16 -5.19
C MET A 15 18.22 22.83 -3.71
N LEU A 16 17.32 23.54 -3.04
CA LEU A 16 16.95 23.27 -1.65
C LEU A 16 16.29 21.89 -1.49
N LEU A 17 15.36 21.54 -2.38
CA LEU A 17 14.72 20.22 -2.39
C LEU A 17 15.76 19.10 -2.63
N GLY A 18 16.66 19.29 -3.58
CA GLY A 18 17.74 18.34 -3.86
C GLY A 18 18.69 18.17 -2.67
N ALA A 19 19.09 19.25 -2.02
CA ALA A 19 19.91 19.21 -0.82
C ALA A 19 19.19 18.51 0.34
N SER A 20 17.92 18.85 0.58
CA SER A 20 17.08 18.24 1.62
C SER A 20 16.89 16.74 1.37
N GLY A 21 16.70 16.33 0.11
CA GLY A 21 16.62 14.93 -0.29
C GLY A 21 17.90 14.15 -0.01
N ARG A 22 19.08 14.73 -0.27
CA ARG A 22 20.37 14.10 0.07
C ARG A 22 20.57 13.94 1.58
N VAL A 23 20.18 14.94 2.37
CA VAL A 23 20.21 14.86 3.83
C VAL A 23 19.26 13.76 4.32
N GLY A 24 18.03 13.71 3.79
CA GLY A 24 17.05 12.66 4.10
C GLY A 24 17.57 11.26 3.75
N LEU A 25 18.22 11.10 2.59
CA LEU A 25 18.83 9.83 2.18
C LEU A 25 19.96 9.41 3.13
N CYS A 26 20.81 10.34 3.57
CA CYS A 26 21.84 10.02 4.57
C CYS A 26 21.25 9.64 5.92
N GLN A 27 20.18 10.30 6.37
CA GLN A 27 19.46 9.88 7.57
C GLN A 27 18.91 8.46 7.40
N GLN A 28 18.37 8.12 6.23
CA GLN A 28 17.89 6.78 5.93
C GLN A 28 19.01 5.73 5.91
N LEU A 29 20.20 6.06 5.41
CA LEU A 29 21.36 5.18 5.47
C LEU A 29 21.85 4.98 6.91
N LEU A 30 21.87 6.02 7.73
CA LEU A 30 22.18 5.91 9.15
C LEU A 30 21.17 5.01 9.88
N ASP A 31 19.89 5.13 9.54
CA ASP A 31 18.85 4.24 10.03
C ASP A 31 19.12 2.79 9.59
N TYR A 32 19.50 2.54 8.32
CA TYR A 32 19.88 1.20 7.87
C TYR A 32 21.07 0.62 8.64
N VAL A 33 22.07 1.44 8.96
CA VAL A 33 23.20 1.02 9.81
C VAL A 33 22.74 0.71 11.23
N HIS A 34 21.95 1.61 11.83
CA HIS A 34 21.45 1.46 13.19
C HIS A 34 20.60 0.19 13.37
N TYR A 35 19.76 -0.13 12.37
CA TYR A 35 18.92 -1.33 12.37
C TYR A 35 19.61 -2.56 11.75
N GLY A 36 20.91 -2.50 11.48
CA GLY A 36 21.73 -3.64 11.08
C GLY A 36 21.50 -4.15 9.65
N MET A 37 20.85 -3.38 8.78
CA MET A 37 20.61 -3.74 7.39
C MET A 37 21.86 -3.59 6.52
N VAL A 38 22.67 -2.59 6.85
CA VAL A 38 23.89 -2.19 6.15
C VAL A 38 24.97 -1.99 7.21
N LYS A 39 26.23 -2.24 6.86
CA LYS A 39 27.40 -1.96 7.72
C LYS A 39 28.28 -0.92 7.04
N ILE A 40 28.97 -0.11 7.84
CA ILE A 40 30.03 0.77 7.36
C ILE A 40 31.31 -0.07 7.34
N THR A 41 31.92 -0.21 6.16
CA THR A 41 33.14 -1.02 5.98
C THR A 41 34.40 -0.20 6.10
N GLU A 42 34.38 1.03 5.64
CA GLU A 42 35.52 1.94 5.67
C GLU A 42 35.06 3.39 5.89
N ILE A 43 35.85 4.14 6.66
CA ILE A 43 35.75 5.60 6.76
C ILE A 43 37.15 6.17 6.57
N THR A 44 37.37 6.88 5.47
CA THR A 44 38.66 7.49 5.13
C THR A 44 38.47 8.97 4.86
N GLY A 45 38.76 9.80 5.86
CA GLY A 45 38.60 11.25 5.78
C GLY A 45 37.15 11.66 5.56
N ARG A 46 36.82 12.04 4.32
CA ARG A 46 35.48 12.50 3.90
C ARG A 46 34.71 11.44 3.10
N GLU A 47 35.23 10.22 3.04
CA GLU A 47 34.62 9.11 2.31
C GLU A 47 34.16 8.03 3.28
N ALA A 48 32.94 7.52 3.06
CA ALA A 48 32.40 6.37 3.79
C ALA A 48 31.89 5.33 2.80
N GLN A 49 32.27 4.07 3.02
CA GLN A 49 31.81 2.93 2.23
C GLN A 49 30.84 2.07 3.04
N LEU A 50 29.76 1.66 2.39
CA LEU A 50 28.70 0.85 2.97
C LEU A 50 28.49 -0.44 2.16
N GLU A 51 28.16 -1.52 2.87
CA GLU A 51 27.81 -2.81 2.28
C GLU A 51 26.58 -3.43 2.97
N PRO A 52 25.74 -4.20 2.26
CA PRO A 52 24.70 -5.01 2.87
C PRO A 52 25.25 -5.92 3.98
N ASN A 53 24.52 -6.01 5.10
CA ASN A 53 24.92 -6.86 6.22
C ASN A 53 24.34 -8.30 6.13
N HIS A 54 23.46 -8.56 5.18
CA HIS A 54 22.76 -9.84 5.04
C HIS A 54 22.93 -10.41 3.63
N LYS A 55 23.17 -11.72 3.52
CA LYS A 55 23.23 -12.45 2.23
C LYS A 55 21.98 -12.22 1.38
N TYR A 56 20.80 -12.22 2.01
CA TYR A 56 19.51 -12.03 1.37
C TYR A 56 19.02 -10.59 1.54
N TYR A 57 19.84 -9.62 1.13
CA TYR A 57 19.45 -8.20 1.16
C TYR A 57 18.44 -7.89 0.05
N GLY A 58 17.60 -6.88 0.28
CA GLY A 58 16.66 -6.38 -0.73
C GLY A 58 15.53 -7.33 -1.10
N VAL A 59 15.26 -8.38 -0.30
CA VAL A 59 14.20 -9.37 -0.61
C VAL A 59 12.80 -8.76 -0.66
N GLU A 60 12.58 -7.63 0.02
CA GLU A 60 11.36 -6.82 -0.07
C GLU A 60 11.09 -6.33 -1.50
N ARG A 61 12.11 -6.26 -2.37
CA ARG A 61 11.93 -5.91 -3.79
C ARG A 61 11.01 -6.91 -4.48
N PHE A 62 11.15 -8.20 -4.19
CA PHE A 62 10.28 -9.22 -4.77
C PHE A 62 8.81 -9.01 -4.39
N GLU A 63 8.55 -8.52 -3.17
CA GLU A 63 7.20 -8.17 -2.71
C GLU A 63 6.63 -6.99 -3.50
N ARG A 64 7.46 -5.98 -3.80
CA ARG A 64 7.11 -4.85 -4.67
C ARG A 64 6.86 -5.31 -6.11
N GLU A 65 7.64 -6.26 -6.62
CA GLU A 65 7.43 -6.85 -7.94
C GLU A 65 6.08 -7.54 -8.05
N TYR A 66 5.66 -8.32 -7.04
CA TYR A 66 4.32 -8.92 -7.03
C TYR A 66 3.22 -7.87 -6.99
N ARG A 67 3.37 -6.81 -6.17
CA ARG A 67 2.42 -5.69 -6.18
C ARG A 67 2.34 -5.07 -7.56
N HIS A 68 3.48 -4.73 -8.18
CA HIS A 68 3.52 -4.16 -9.53
C HIS A 68 2.89 -5.11 -10.56
N LEU A 69 3.18 -6.41 -10.48
CA LEU A 69 2.59 -7.40 -11.38
C LEU A 69 1.07 -7.46 -11.25
N VAL A 70 0.52 -7.45 -10.03
CA VAL A 70 -0.93 -7.44 -9.81
C VAL A 70 -1.54 -6.14 -10.34
N VAL A 71 -0.96 -4.97 -10.01
CA VAL A 71 -1.48 -3.69 -10.48
C VAL A 71 -1.44 -3.62 -12.03
N THR A 72 -0.29 -3.90 -12.63
CA THR A 72 -0.06 -3.77 -14.07
C THR A 72 -0.77 -4.83 -14.89
N ASN A 73 -0.94 -6.05 -14.38
CA ASN A 73 -1.59 -7.12 -15.16
C ASN A 73 -3.08 -7.25 -14.86
N LEU A 74 -3.51 -7.12 -13.60
CA LEU A 74 -4.91 -7.32 -13.24
C LEU A 74 -5.69 -6.01 -13.28
N PHE A 75 -5.21 -4.98 -12.57
CA PHE A 75 -5.97 -3.74 -12.48
C PHE A 75 -5.98 -2.95 -13.79
N GLU A 76 -4.88 -2.90 -14.53
CA GLU A 76 -4.89 -2.29 -15.87
C GLU A 76 -5.82 -3.01 -16.85
N GLN A 77 -6.00 -4.33 -16.73
CA GLN A 77 -6.98 -5.04 -17.56
C GLN A 77 -8.42 -4.67 -17.18
N VAL A 78 -8.70 -4.58 -15.87
CA VAL A 78 -10.00 -4.12 -15.37
C VAL A 78 -10.28 -2.68 -15.80
N ILE A 79 -9.30 -1.79 -15.67
CA ILE A 79 -9.39 -0.38 -16.09
C ILE A 79 -9.66 -0.31 -17.59
N LYS A 80 -8.86 -0.98 -18.42
CA LYS A 80 -9.08 -1.02 -19.89
C LYS A 80 -10.44 -1.59 -20.28
N ALA A 81 -10.96 -2.58 -19.55
CA ALA A 81 -12.30 -3.10 -19.78
C ALA A 81 -13.37 -2.05 -19.46
N ARG A 82 -13.24 -1.36 -18.31
CA ARG A 82 -14.15 -0.28 -17.91
C ARG A 82 -14.10 0.92 -18.85
N GLU A 83 -12.92 1.28 -19.34
CA GLU A 83 -12.75 2.36 -20.32
C GLU A 83 -13.46 2.07 -21.64
N LYS A 84 -13.45 0.80 -22.11
CA LYS A 84 -14.15 0.40 -23.35
C LYS A 84 -15.67 0.46 -23.26
N GLU A 85 -16.23 0.32 -22.07
CA GLU A 85 -17.67 0.35 -21.84
C GLU A 85 -18.24 1.77 -21.78
N ARG A 86 -17.40 2.81 -21.85
CA ARG A 86 -17.78 4.19 -21.59
C ARG A 86 -17.73 5.09 -22.83
N PRO A 87 -18.61 6.11 -22.90
CA PRO A 87 -18.73 6.96 -24.08
C PRO A 87 -17.66 8.05 -24.19
N LEU A 88 -17.02 8.46 -23.09
CA LEU A 88 -16.04 9.55 -23.07
C LEU A 88 -14.61 9.01 -23.18
N SER A 89 -13.86 9.51 -24.16
CA SER A 89 -12.44 9.22 -24.35
C SER A 89 -11.57 10.47 -24.20
N PHE A 90 -10.27 10.31 -23.96
CA PHE A 90 -9.37 11.45 -23.85
C PHE A 90 -9.38 12.33 -25.12
N GLU A 91 -9.48 11.71 -26.29
CA GLU A 91 -9.55 12.40 -27.58
C GLU A 91 -10.78 13.31 -27.69
N SER A 92 -11.90 12.93 -27.06
CA SER A 92 -13.12 13.75 -27.01
C SER A 92 -13.01 14.92 -26.03
N ILE A 93 -12.26 14.74 -24.94
CA ILE A 93 -12.10 15.72 -23.85
C ILE A 93 -11.02 16.75 -24.15
N GLN A 94 -9.96 16.36 -24.87
CA GLN A 94 -8.81 17.23 -25.15
C GLN A 94 -9.17 18.57 -25.82
N PRO A 95 -10.08 18.64 -26.82
CA PRO A 95 -10.51 19.91 -27.40
C PRO A 95 -11.20 20.82 -26.39
N LEU A 96 -12.02 20.26 -25.49
CA LEU A 96 -12.75 21.02 -24.46
C LEU A 96 -11.80 21.65 -23.46
N LEU A 97 -10.74 20.93 -23.05
CA LEU A 97 -9.68 21.47 -22.20
C LEU A 97 -9.02 22.72 -22.82
N ARG A 98 -8.65 22.62 -24.10
CA ARG A 98 -8.01 23.73 -24.85
C ARG A 98 -8.93 24.92 -25.04
N GLN A 99 -10.22 24.67 -25.24
CA GLN A 99 -11.23 25.73 -25.42
C GLN A 99 -11.50 26.47 -24.11
N THR A 100 -11.58 25.76 -22.99
CA THR A 100 -12.03 26.30 -21.70
C THR A 100 -10.89 26.83 -20.83
N VAL A 101 -9.63 26.48 -21.12
CA VAL A 101 -8.48 27.05 -20.42
C VAL A 101 -8.26 28.52 -20.78
N GLN A 102 -8.16 29.35 -19.76
CA GLN A 102 -7.91 30.78 -19.86
C GLN A 102 -6.57 31.14 -19.21
N MET A 103 -5.87 32.09 -19.83
CA MET A 103 -4.62 32.66 -19.32
C MET A 103 -4.86 34.12 -18.94
N PRO A 104 -5.53 34.41 -17.80
CA PRO A 104 -5.78 35.79 -17.38
C PRO A 104 -4.47 36.58 -17.18
N TYR A 105 -3.38 35.88 -16.87
CA TYR A 105 -2.03 36.42 -16.78
C TYR A 105 -1.01 35.39 -17.30
N PRO A 106 0.21 35.79 -17.71
CA PRO A 106 1.17 34.88 -18.34
C PRO A 106 1.60 33.66 -17.51
N GLN A 107 1.45 33.71 -16.18
CA GLN A 107 1.87 32.67 -15.24
C GLN A 107 0.72 32.11 -14.40
N PHE A 108 -0.53 32.45 -14.75
CA PHE A 108 -1.71 32.01 -14.01
C PHE A 108 -2.75 31.49 -14.99
N MET A 109 -3.37 30.37 -14.64
CA MET A 109 -4.47 29.80 -15.40
C MET A 109 -5.79 29.90 -14.63
N ALA A 110 -6.87 30.04 -15.38
CA ALA A 110 -8.23 29.87 -14.90
C ALA A 110 -8.96 28.92 -15.85
N TYR A 111 -9.89 28.17 -15.32
CA TYR A 111 -10.76 27.30 -16.12
C TYR A 111 -12.07 27.09 -15.36
N ASP A 112 -13.13 26.91 -16.13
CA ASP A 112 -14.40 26.39 -15.67
C ASP A 112 -14.64 25.11 -16.45
N ALA A 113 -14.65 23.98 -15.74
CA ALA A 113 -14.62 22.66 -16.37
C ALA A 113 -16.05 22.27 -16.78
N PRO A 114 -16.30 21.99 -18.08
CA PRO A 114 -17.56 21.38 -18.50
C PRO A 114 -17.82 20.07 -17.74
N GLU A 115 -19.10 19.69 -17.65
CA GLU A 115 -19.53 18.46 -16.99
C GLU A 115 -18.84 17.23 -17.58
N GLU A 116 -18.70 17.16 -18.91
CA GLU A 116 -18.04 16.05 -19.59
C GLU A 116 -16.55 15.93 -19.23
N VAL A 117 -15.87 17.06 -19.03
CA VAL A 117 -14.47 17.09 -18.60
C VAL A 117 -14.37 16.60 -17.16
N SER A 118 -15.25 17.10 -16.29
CA SER A 118 -15.31 16.74 -14.87
C SER A 118 -15.59 15.25 -14.69
N ASP A 119 -16.60 14.72 -15.39
CA ASP A 119 -17.00 13.31 -15.36
C ASP A 119 -15.88 12.38 -15.85
N TYR A 120 -15.21 12.75 -16.93
CA TYR A 120 -14.08 11.98 -17.44
C TYR A 120 -12.97 11.89 -16.38
N PHE A 121 -12.58 13.01 -15.76
CA PHE A 121 -11.50 12.99 -14.77
C PHE A 121 -11.92 12.41 -13.43
N GLN A 122 -13.18 12.51 -13.03
CA GLN A 122 -13.69 11.77 -11.88
C GLN A 122 -13.50 10.26 -12.08
N GLN A 123 -13.83 9.74 -13.26
CA GLN A 123 -13.58 8.34 -13.62
C GLN A 123 -12.09 7.98 -13.56
N GLN A 124 -11.22 8.85 -14.07
CA GLN A 124 -9.78 8.65 -13.98
C GLN A 124 -9.28 8.63 -12.53
N GLY A 125 -9.90 9.42 -11.64
CA GLY A 125 -9.68 9.35 -10.19
C GLY A 125 -9.98 7.96 -9.62
N GLN A 126 -11.11 7.36 -10.00
CA GLN A 126 -11.48 5.99 -9.58
C GLN A 126 -10.46 4.95 -10.06
N TYR A 127 -10.03 5.06 -11.32
CA TYR A 127 -9.02 4.16 -11.87
C TYR A 127 -7.66 4.33 -11.19
N HIS A 128 -7.32 5.56 -10.81
CA HIS A 128 -6.11 5.83 -10.05
C HIS A 128 -6.15 5.25 -8.64
N LEU A 129 -7.31 5.35 -7.96
CA LEU A 129 -7.54 4.77 -6.65
C LEU A 129 -7.29 3.25 -6.63
N LEU A 130 -7.71 2.52 -7.67
CA LEU A 130 -7.52 1.06 -7.79
C LEU A 130 -6.03 0.65 -7.73
N ARG A 131 -5.11 1.55 -8.06
CA ARG A 131 -3.66 1.28 -8.04
C ARG A 131 -3.04 1.42 -6.65
N LEU A 132 -3.74 2.04 -5.70
CA LEU A 132 -3.27 2.23 -4.33
C LEU A 132 -3.79 1.10 -3.43
N GLN A 133 -2.95 0.51 -2.59
CA GLN A 133 -3.38 -0.58 -1.69
C GLN A 133 -3.90 -0.03 -0.36
N GLU A 134 -3.45 1.15 0.03
CA GLU A 134 -3.59 1.74 1.36
C GLU A 134 -5.04 2.15 1.68
N HIS A 135 -5.89 2.30 0.64
CA HIS A 135 -7.33 2.50 0.82
C HIS A 135 -8.01 1.26 1.43
N GLU A 136 -7.47 0.06 1.25
CA GLU A 136 -8.06 -1.19 1.77
C GLU A 136 -7.79 -1.43 3.27
N ASN A 137 -7.06 -0.55 3.94
CA ASN A 137 -6.68 -0.72 5.36
C ASN A 137 -7.89 -0.84 6.31
N PHE A 138 -9.05 -0.33 5.87
CA PHE A 138 -10.32 -0.34 6.59
C PHE A 138 -11.46 -0.73 5.64
N GLY A 139 -12.54 -1.26 6.23
CA GLY A 139 -13.76 -1.56 5.49
C GLY A 139 -14.58 -0.29 5.25
N PRO A 140 -15.42 -0.24 4.20
CA PRO A 140 -16.22 0.96 3.87
C PRO A 140 -17.16 1.40 4.99
N GLU A 141 -17.62 0.45 5.80
CA GLU A 141 -18.54 0.67 6.93
C GLU A 141 -17.81 0.87 8.28
N ASP A 142 -16.48 0.80 8.32
CA ASP A 142 -15.73 1.17 9.53
C ASP A 142 -15.96 2.67 9.81
N VAL A 143 -16.26 3.04 11.05
CA VAL A 143 -16.64 4.42 11.42
C VAL A 143 -15.49 5.13 12.12
N PHE A 144 -15.19 6.36 11.69
CA PHE A 144 -14.21 7.28 12.29
C PHE A 144 -14.84 8.65 12.53
N GLY A 145 -14.84 9.11 13.79
CA GLY A 145 -15.40 10.42 14.12
C GLY A 145 -16.88 10.56 13.71
N GLY A 146 -17.64 9.47 13.79
CA GLY A 146 -19.05 9.41 13.37
C GLY A 146 -19.30 9.28 11.86
N LEU A 147 -18.26 9.23 11.03
CA LEU A 147 -18.38 9.07 9.58
C LEU A 147 -17.91 7.68 9.11
N PRO A 148 -18.65 7.03 8.19
CA PRO A 148 -18.18 5.82 7.51
C PRO A 148 -16.90 6.09 6.71
N TYR A 149 -15.96 5.16 6.74
CA TYR A 149 -14.67 5.26 6.07
C TYR A 149 -14.80 5.44 4.55
N ARG A 150 -15.84 4.87 3.94
CA ARG A 150 -16.14 5.08 2.51
C ARG A 150 -16.21 6.56 2.13
N ILE A 151 -16.74 7.42 3.00
CA ILE A 151 -16.88 8.86 2.71
C ILE A 151 -15.50 9.53 2.63
N TYR A 152 -14.53 9.08 3.44
CA TYR A 152 -13.15 9.56 3.33
C TYR A 152 -12.47 9.06 2.05
N VAL A 153 -12.75 7.82 1.64
CA VAL A 153 -12.25 7.24 0.38
C VAL A 153 -12.80 8.01 -0.81
N ASP A 154 -14.11 8.28 -0.83
CA ASP A 154 -14.80 9.03 -1.88
C ASP A 154 -14.24 10.46 -2.00
N ALA A 155 -13.96 11.11 -0.88
CA ALA A 155 -13.30 12.43 -0.87
C ALA A 155 -11.89 12.38 -1.49
N VAL A 156 -11.10 11.34 -1.19
CA VAL A 156 -9.77 11.14 -1.78
C VAL A 156 -9.87 10.85 -3.29
N GLU A 157 -10.86 10.06 -3.71
CA GLU A 157 -11.14 9.78 -5.11
C GLU A 157 -11.46 11.06 -5.90
N GLN A 158 -12.35 11.90 -5.38
CA GLN A 158 -12.66 13.22 -5.96
C GLN A 158 -11.41 14.10 -6.04
N LEU A 159 -10.57 14.09 -5.00
CA LEU A 159 -9.30 14.80 -4.99
C LEU A 159 -8.37 14.36 -6.13
N MET A 160 -8.25 13.06 -6.35
CA MET A 160 -7.44 12.50 -7.44
C MET A 160 -7.98 12.95 -8.79
N GLY A 161 -9.29 12.83 -9.02
CA GLY A 161 -9.91 13.26 -10.27
C GLY A 161 -9.67 14.73 -10.56
N VAL A 162 -9.89 15.60 -9.57
CA VAL A 162 -9.65 17.05 -9.71
C VAL A 162 -8.16 17.37 -9.91
N ALA A 163 -7.25 16.65 -9.26
CA ALA A 163 -5.80 16.86 -9.44
C ALA A 163 -5.33 16.43 -10.84
N LEU A 164 -5.85 15.31 -11.36
CA LEU A 164 -5.59 14.87 -12.73
C LEU A 164 -6.14 15.88 -13.73
N MET A 165 -7.40 16.31 -13.57
CA MET A 165 -8.02 17.34 -14.40
C MET A 165 -7.17 18.63 -14.41
N HIS A 166 -6.77 19.10 -13.23
CA HIS A 166 -5.94 20.30 -13.08
C HIS A 166 -4.60 20.18 -13.79
N THR A 167 -3.97 19.00 -13.74
CA THR A 167 -2.72 18.70 -14.46
C THR A 167 -2.91 18.84 -15.96
N HIS A 168 -4.01 18.31 -16.50
CA HIS A 168 -4.32 18.42 -17.92
C HIS A 168 -4.66 19.85 -18.35
N TYR A 169 -5.32 20.63 -17.51
CA TYR A 169 -5.50 22.07 -17.73
C TYR A 169 -4.17 22.83 -17.72
N ALA A 170 -3.23 22.50 -16.83
CA ALA A 170 -1.90 23.10 -16.81
C ALA A 170 -1.12 22.80 -18.10
N LEU A 171 -1.25 21.58 -18.63
CA LEU A 171 -0.64 21.21 -19.92
C LEU A 171 -1.28 22.00 -21.08
N ALA A 172 -2.61 22.10 -21.14
CA ALA A 172 -3.31 22.90 -22.15
C ALA A 172 -2.97 24.40 -22.05
N ALA A 173 -2.77 24.92 -20.83
CA ALA A 173 -2.31 26.29 -20.59
C ALA A 173 -0.91 26.54 -21.18
N ILE A 174 0.01 25.57 -21.07
CA ILE A 174 1.36 25.67 -21.65
C ILE A 174 1.33 25.62 -23.16
N GLU A 175 0.48 24.79 -23.76
CA GLU A 175 0.29 24.80 -25.21
C GLU A 175 -0.17 26.19 -25.70
N LYS A 176 -1.03 26.87 -24.93
CA LYS A 176 -1.54 28.21 -25.24
C LYS A 176 -0.54 29.32 -24.93
N GLN A 177 0.28 29.16 -23.89
CA GLN A 177 1.29 30.11 -23.45
C GLN A 177 2.60 29.38 -23.09
N PRO A 178 3.49 29.13 -24.08
CA PRO A 178 4.71 28.33 -23.86
C PRO A 178 5.72 28.89 -22.87
N GLN A 179 5.60 30.18 -22.52
CA GLN A 179 6.45 30.84 -21.51
C GLN A 179 5.94 30.65 -20.07
N ALA A 180 4.74 30.10 -19.89
CA ALA A 180 4.21 29.76 -18.57
C ALA A 180 5.03 28.61 -17.98
N LEU A 181 5.27 28.66 -16.66
CA LEU A 181 6.03 27.64 -15.96
C LEU A 181 5.07 26.69 -15.24
N LEU A 182 5.19 25.36 -15.46
CA LEU A 182 4.37 24.36 -14.75
C LEU A 182 4.42 24.54 -13.22
N ALA A 183 5.58 24.93 -12.69
CA ALA A 183 5.77 25.18 -11.26
C ALA A 183 4.86 26.29 -10.70
N ASN A 184 4.38 27.22 -11.55
CA ASN A 184 3.40 28.24 -11.18
C ASN A 184 1.95 27.81 -11.41
N LEU A 185 1.73 26.82 -12.30
CA LEU A 185 0.39 26.39 -12.69
C LEU A 185 -0.15 25.22 -11.84
N LEU A 186 0.72 24.29 -11.44
CA LEU A 186 0.31 23.06 -10.74
C LEU A 186 -0.08 23.27 -9.26
N PRO A 187 0.64 24.09 -8.47
CA PRO A 187 0.22 24.38 -7.11
C PRO A 187 -0.97 25.32 -7.14
N TYR A 188 -2.05 24.94 -6.46
CA TYR A 188 -3.29 25.71 -6.50
C TYR A 188 -3.69 26.15 -5.10
N LEU A 189 -3.61 27.46 -4.86
CA LEU A 189 -4.05 28.08 -3.62
C LEU A 189 -5.55 28.30 -3.67
N ARG A 190 -6.28 27.77 -2.70
CA ARG A 190 -7.73 27.97 -2.57
C ARG A 190 -8.14 28.34 -1.16
N PRO A 191 -9.24 29.10 -1.00
CA PRO A 191 -9.90 29.22 0.28
C PRO A 191 -10.40 27.86 0.78
N ASP A 192 -10.28 27.57 2.07
CA ASP A 192 -10.73 26.30 2.64
C ASP A 192 -12.24 26.07 2.50
N HIS A 193 -13.07 27.10 2.71
CA HIS A 193 -14.53 27.02 2.55
C HIS A 193 -14.93 26.50 1.16
N SER A 194 -14.22 26.88 0.10
CA SER A 194 -14.55 26.43 -1.27
C SER A 194 -14.43 24.92 -1.45
N PHE A 195 -13.55 24.27 -0.67
CA PHE A 195 -13.41 22.82 -0.68
C PHE A 195 -14.46 22.15 0.23
N VAL A 196 -14.77 22.76 1.36
CA VAL A 196 -15.86 22.30 2.25
C VAL A 196 -17.19 22.30 1.51
N GLU A 197 -17.52 23.38 0.79
CA GLU A 197 -18.73 23.50 -0.03
C GLU A 197 -18.80 22.41 -1.11
N ALA A 198 -17.68 22.11 -1.77
CA ALA A 198 -17.59 21.04 -2.76
C ALA A 198 -17.89 19.66 -2.12
N LEU A 199 -17.26 19.35 -0.98
CA LEU A 199 -17.51 18.08 -0.29
C LEU A 199 -18.95 17.94 0.21
N VAL A 200 -19.54 19.01 0.77
CA VAL A 200 -20.94 19.03 1.20
C VAL A 200 -21.87 18.66 0.05
N LYS A 201 -21.66 19.28 -1.11
CA LYS A 201 -22.46 19.04 -2.31
C LYS A 201 -22.24 17.64 -2.87
N ASP A 202 -20.99 17.21 -3.00
CA ASP A 202 -20.64 16.03 -3.79
C ASP A 202 -20.73 14.72 -2.98
N LEU A 203 -20.67 14.78 -1.65
CA LEU A 203 -20.74 13.61 -0.75
C LEU A 203 -22.01 13.55 0.10
N ASP A 204 -22.91 14.53 -0.03
CA ASP A 204 -24.13 14.65 0.78
C ASP A 204 -23.83 14.58 2.30
N VAL A 205 -22.88 15.43 2.72
CA VAL A 205 -22.43 15.53 4.12
C VAL A 205 -22.67 16.91 4.69
N THR A 206 -22.70 17.03 6.01
CA THR A 206 -22.76 18.32 6.72
C THR A 206 -21.46 19.11 6.58
N GLU A 207 -21.51 20.42 6.81
CA GLU A 207 -20.33 21.29 6.77
C GLU A 207 -19.27 20.86 7.81
N GLU A 208 -19.70 20.40 8.98
CA GLU A 208 -18.84 19.88 10.03
C GLU A 208 -18.13 18.60 9.59
N GLN A 209 -18.85 17.70 8.92
CA GLN A 209 -18.31 16.44 8.38
C GLN A 209 -17.31 16.71 7.24
N ALA A 210 -17.64 17.61 6.31
CA ALA A 210 -16.73 18.04 5.25
C ALA A 210 -15.45 18.69 5.82
N SER A 211 -15.59 19.54 6.84
CA SER A 211 -14.45 20.16 7.54
C SER A 211 -13.59 19.12 8.25
N GLN A 212 -14.20 18.10 8.85
CA GLN A 212 -13.49 16.96 9.45
C GLN A 212 -12.66 16.20 8.40
N ILE A 213 -13.25 15.87 7.25
CA ILE A 213 -12.56 15.20 6.15
C ILE A 213 -11.37 16.03 5.66
N LEU A 214 -11.59 17.32 5.36
CA LEU A 214 -10.55 18.24 4.93
C LEU A 214 -9.39 18.30 5.93
N SER A 215 -9.71 18.34 7.24
CA SER A 215 -8.69 18.36 8.29
C SER A 215 -7.82 17.08 8.34
N CYS A 216 -8.36 15.93 7.92
CA CYS A 216 -7.61 14.66 7.83
C CYS A 216 -6.72 14.57 6.59
N LEU A 217 -6.94 15.44 5.60
CA LEU A 217 -6.19 15.52 4.34
C LEU A 217 -5.23 16.73 4.29
N THR A 218 -5.11 17.46 5.41
CA THR A 218 -4.32 18.68 5.51
C THR A 218 -3.17 18.52 6.49
N VAL A 219 -1.97 18.90 6.07
CA VAL A 219 -0.85 19.17 6.97
C VAL A 219 -0.89 20.62 7.43
N ASP A 220 -0.79 20.81 8.74
CA ASP A 220 -0.74 22.10 9.41
C ASP A 220 0.34 22.09 10.51
N LYS A 221 0.46 23.19 11.25
CA LYS A 221 1.44 23.33 12.33
C LYS A 221 1.29 22.28 13.44
N ALA A 222 0.08 21.75 13.64
CA ALA A 222 -0.21 20.81 14.72
C ALA A 222 0.17 19.36 14.40
N ASN A 223 0.22 18.99 13.11
CA ASN A 223 0.55 17.62 12.70
C ASN A 223 1.83 17.49 11.86
N CYS A 224 2.43 18.60 11.39
CA CYS A 224 3.58 18.53 10.49
C CYS A 224 4.75 17.76 11.10
N GLU A 225 5.17 18.06 12.33
CA GLU A 225 6.31 17.41 12.99
C GLU A 225 6.11 15.89 13.10
N GLY A 226 4.90 15.45 13.42
CA GLY A 226 4.58 14.03 13.55
C GLY A 226 4.45 13.30 12.21
N TYR A 227 3.91 13.97 11.19
CA TYR A 227 3.79 13.39 9.84
C TYR A 227 5.13 13.33 9.12
N THR A 228 5.98 14.35 9.27
CA THR A 228 7.30 14.43 8.63
C THR A 228 8.42 13.84 9.49
N SER A 229 8.07 13.10 10.55
CA SER A 229 9.04 12.54 11.51
C SER A 229 9.86 11.36 10.96
N PHE A 230 9.55 10.89 9.75
CA PHE A 230 10.24 9.80 9.09
C PHE A 230 10.66 10.23 7.69
N THR A 231 11.76 9.67 7.21
CA THR A 231 12.27 9.94 5.86
C THR A 231 11.23 9.55 4.82
N ALA A 232 11.14 10.31 3.72
CA ALA A 232 10.27 10.02 2.58
C ALA A 232 8.75 9.87 2.92
N ALA A 233 8.24 10.70 3.84
CA ALA A 233 6.79 10.88 3.96
C ALA A 233 6.18 11.33 2.61
N ALA A 234 5.06 10.72 2.24
CA ALA A 234 4.32 11.05 1.03
C ALA A 234 3.89 12.53 1.08
N PRO A 235 3.94 13.26 -0.05
CA PRO A 235 3.49 14.64 -0.08
C PRO A 235 2.02 14.73 0.35
N PRO A 236 1.65 15.69 1.22
CA PRO A 236 0.27 15.82 1.67
C PRO A 236 -0.62 16.42 0.56
N PRO A 237 -1.91 16.05 0.48
CA PRO A 237 -2.83 16.65 -0.49
C PRO A 237 -3.00 18.16 -0.29
N PHE A 238 -3.10 18.60 0.96
CA PHE A 238 -3.19 20.01 1.33
C PHE A 238 -2.14 20.41 2.35
N VAL A 239 -1.63 21.62 2.19
CA VAL A 239 -0.79 22.32 3.18
C VAL A 239 -1.48 23.61 3.59
N ARG A 240 -1.67 23.82 4.88
CA ARG A 240 -2.25 25.07 5.39
C ARG A 240 -1.23 26.20 5.31
N MET A 241 -1.55 27.24 4.54
CA MET A 241 -0.67 28.40 4.33
C MET A 241 -1.01 29.56 5.28
N SER A 242 -2.29 29.73 5.60
CA SER A 242 -2.80 30.71 6.56
C SER A 242 -4.15 30.27 7.11
N ASP A 243 -4.73 31.07 8.00
CA ASP A 243 -6.15 30.97 8.34
C ASP A 243 -6.96 31.21 7.06
N GLY A 244 -7.81 30.26 6.69
CA GLY A 244 -8.67 30.34 5.51
C GLY A 244 -8.07 29.90 4.17
N PHE A 245 -6.78 29.58 4.05
CA PHE A 245 -6.16 29.21 2.75
C PHE A 245 -5.34 27.93 2.80
N LEU A 246 -5.57 27.08 1.79
CA LEU A 246 -4.89 25.81 1.57
C LEU A 246 -4.15 25.82 0.23
N LEU A 247 -2.92 25.33 0.24
CA LEU A 247 -2.20 24.96 -0.96
C LEU A 247 -2.51 23.50 -1.29
N ARG A 248 -3.11 23.24 -2.45
CA ARG A 248 -3.31 21.87 -2.95
C ARG A 248 -2.08 21.41 -3.73
N SER A 249 -1.59 20.23 -3.37
CA SER A 249 -0.49 19.54 -4.05
C SER A 249 -1.03 18.48 -5.00
N VAL A 250 -0.79 18.64 -6.31
CA VAL A 250 -1.10 17.59 -7.31
C VAL A 250 -0.36 16.29 -6.96
N ALA A 251 0.93 16.39 -6.59
CA ALA A 251 1.71 15.24 -6.17
C ALA A 251 1.10 14.55 -4.94
N GLY A 252 0.63 15.33 -3.95
CA GLY A 252 0.01 14.75 -2.75
C GLY A 252 -1.36 14.13 -2.98
N CYS A 253 -2.13 14.64 -3.95
CA CYS A 253 -3.40 14.02 -4.33
C CYS A 253 -3.18 12.69 -5.08
N CYS A 254 -2.14 12.59 -5.90
CA CYS A 254 -1.92 11.45 -6.80
C CYS A 254 -0.90 10.41 -6.31
N ASP A 255 -0.01 10.72 -5.37
CA ASP A 255 1.00 9.77 -4.88
C ASP A 255 0.39 8.78 -3.87
N ASN A 256 0.27 9.18 -2.59
CA ASN A 256 -0.36 8.35 -1.57
C ASN A 256 -1.08 9.19 -0.51
N PRO A 257 -2.26 9.79 -0.84
CA PRO A 257 -3.05 10.58 0.10
C PRO A 257 -3.51 9.76 1.33
N PHE A 258 -3.62 8.44 1.19
CA PHE A 258 -4.00 7.55 2.28
C PHE A 258 -2.94 7.47 3.38
N GLN A 259 -1.67 7.82 3.11
CA GLN A 259 -0.66 7.85 4.15
C GLN A 259 -0.97 8.93 5.20
N LEU A 260 -1.30 10.15 4.77
CA LEU A 260 -1.73 11.23 5.68
C LEU A 260 -3.10 10.92 6.30
N LEU A 261 -4.07 10.48 5.49
CA LEU A 261 -5.40 10.15 5.99
C LEU A 261 -5.33 9.11 7.11
N ASN A 262 -4.65 7.98 6.88
CA ASN A 262 -4.54 6.91 7.88
C ASN A 262 -3.76 7.36 9.14
N TYR A 263 -2.76 8.25 8.97
CA TYR A 263 -2.06 8.86 10.09
C TYR A 263 -3.00 9.73 10.94
N GLU A 264 -3.77 10.62 10.31
CA GLU A 264 -4.70 11.51 11.00
C GLU A 264 -5.89 10.76 11.61
N LEU A 265 -6.43 9.73 10.94
CA LEU A 265 -7.48 8.88 11.50
C LEU A 265 -7.01 8.20 12.80
N LYS A 266 -5.77 7.71 12.83
CA LYS A 266 -5.17 7.12 14.03
C LYS A 266 -4.98 8.16 15.14
N ARG A 267 -4.50 9.36 14.79
CA ARG A 267 -4.19 10.44 15.75
C ARG A 267 -5.45 11.07 16.35
N ARG A 268 -6.49 11.28 15.53
CA ARG A 268 -7.72 11.99 15.92
C ARG A 268 -8.79 11.06 16.49
N PHE A 269 -8.90 9.83 15.95
CA PHE A 269 -9.98 8.89 16.26
C PHE A 269 -9.42 7.56 16.73
N GLU A 270 -8.50 7.59 17.71
CA GLU A 270 -7.75 6.41 18.17
C GLU A 270 -8.65 5.22 18.56
N LYS A 271 -9.74 5.47 19.28
CA LYS A 271 -10.68 4.40 19.69
C LYS A 271 -11.37 3.74 18.50
N ASP A 272 -11.81 4.54 17.54
CA ASP A 272 -12.43 4.08 16.30
C ASP A 272 -11.42 3.28 15.47
N TYR A 273 -10.19 3.79 15.37
CA TYR A 273 -9.09 3.12 14.69
C TYR A 273 -8.85 1.71 15.23
N PHE A 274 -8.68 1.56 16.55
CA PHE A 274 -8.45 0.25 17.15
C PHE A 274 -9.64 -0.70 16.99
N ARG A 275 -10.87 -0.20 17.05
CA ARG A 275 -12.06 -1.01 16.74
C ARG A 275 -12.02 -1.53 15.30
N SER A 276 -11.72 -0.66 14.33
CA SER A 276 -11.66 -1.00 12.90
C SER A 276 -10.50 -1.96 12.57
N VAL A 277 -9.38 -1.86 13.29
CA VAL A 277 -8.25 -2.80 13.17
C VAL A 277 -8.65 -4.22 13.57
N ASN A 278 -9.50 -4.39 14.58
CA ASN A 278 -9.95 -5.72 15.02
C ASN A 278 -10.74 -6.47 13.93
N ASN A 279 -11.34 -5.76 12.97
CA ASN A 279 -12.09 -6.36 11.87
C ASN A 279 -11.20 -6.80 10.68
N ARG A 280 -9.91 -6.46 10.70
CA ARG A 280 -9.01 -6.71 9.55
C ARG A 280 -8.85 -8.19 9.24
N GLU A 281 -8.71 -9.03 10.26
CA GLU A 281 -8.49 -10.46 10.06
C GLU A 281 -9.70 -11.13 9.38
N ASP A 282 -10.91 -10.78 9.79
CA ASP A 282 -12.16 -11.26 9.19
C ASP A 282 -12.27 -10.86 7.72
N ARG A 283 -11.95 -9.60 7.40
CA ARG A 283 -11.90 -9.14 6.01
C ARG A 283 -10.87 -9.91 5.20
N PHE A 284 -9.67 -10.10 5.76
CA PHE A 284 -8.61 -10.82 5.06
C PHE A 284 -8.99 -12.28 4.80
N ARG A 285 -9.64 -12.94 5.76
CA ARG A 285 -10.19 -14.30 5.59
C ARG A 285 -11.23 -14.37 4.49
N SER A 286 -12.17 -13.42 4.48
CA SER A 286 -13.21 -13.34 3.44
C SER A 286 -12.59 -13.18 2.05
N ASP A 287 -11.61 -12.29 1.90
CA ASP A 287 -10.90 -12.09 0.64
C ASP A 287 -10.14 -13.35 0.22
N LEU A 288 -9.42 -13.99 1.14
CA LEU A 288 -8.73 -15.25 0.87
C LEU A 288 -9.69 -16.32 0.32
N PHE A 289 -10.87 -16.46 0.92
CA PHE A 289 -11.85 -17.46 0.50
C PHE A 289 -12.45 -17.21 -0.88
N LYS A 290 -12.44 -15.96 -1.37
CA LYS A 290 -12.85 -15.60 -2.74
C LYS A 290 -11.85 -16.12 -3.78
N LEU A 291 -10.57 -16.29 -3.42
CA LEU A 291 -9.55 -16.85 -4.32
C LEU A 291 -9.71 -18.35 -4.57
N PHE A 292 -10.51 -19.04 -3.74
CA PHE A 292 -10.75 -20.48 -3.83
C PHE A 292 -12.24 -20.76 -4.06
N PRO A 293 -12.85 -20.33 -5.18
CA PRO A 293 -14.31 -20.39 -5.37
C PRO A 293 -14.88 -21.81 -5.50
N GLN A 294 -14.04 -22.84 -5.55
CA GLN A 294 -14.45 -24.22 -5.80
C GLN A 294 -15.34 -24.77 -4.67
N GLU A 295 -16.50 -25.33 -5.04
CA GLU A 295 -17.49 -25.86 -4.09
C GLU A 295 -16.97 -27.07 -3.29
N HIS A 296 -16.01 -27.81 -3.83
CA HIS A 296 -15.39 -28.95 -3.14
C HIS A 296 -14.42 -28.53 -2.02
N ILE A 297 -14.15 -27.23 -1.87
CA ILE A 297 -13.32 -26.69 -0.79
C ILE A 297 -14.23 -26.21 0.34
N ILE A 298 -14.24 -26.97 1.44
CA ILE A 298 -14.89 -26.55 2.70
C ILE A 298 -14.06 -25.42 3.31
N LYS A 299 -14.72 -24.33 3.71
CA LYS A 299 -14.08 -23.16 4.34
C LYS A 299 -14.72 -22.91 5.70
N ILE A 300 -13.91 -22.75 6.74
CA ILE A 300 -14.41 -22.38 8.07
C ILE A 300 -14.36 -20.86 8.20
N ASN A 301 -15.53 -20.22 8.17
CA ASN A 301 -15.66 -18.75 8.21
C ASN A 301 -15.62 -18.18 9.64
N ARG A 302 -14.62 -18.60 10.41
CA ARG A 302 -14.29 -18.09 11.74
C ARG A 302 -12.89 -18.57 12.12
N GLU A 303 -12.28 -17.89 13.08
CA GLU A 303 -11.12 -18.43 13.78
C GLU A 303 -11.47 -19.76 14.46
N VAL A 304 -10.50 -20.67 14.50
CA VAL A 304 -10.65 -21.97 15.15
C VAL A 304 -9.63 -22.09 16.27
N ARG A 305 -10.12 -22.08 17.51
CA ARG A 305 -9.29 -22.30 18.68
C ARG A 305 -8.93 -23.77 18.82
N ILE A 306 -7.63 -24.07 18.81
CA ILE A 306 -7.09 -25.40 19.05
C ILE A 306 -6.31 -25.44 20.36
N THR A 307 -6.28 -26.61 20.99
CA THR A 307 -5.53 -26.85 22.22
C THR A 307 -4.25 -27.60 21.89
N THR A 308 -3.10 -27.02 22.26
CA THR A 308 -1.78 -27.65 22.13
C THR A 308 -1.20 -27.94 23.52
N PRO A 309 -0.15 -28.78 23.64
CA PRO A 309 0.54 -28.99 24.91
C PRO A 309 1.14 -27.70 25.51
N LEU A 310 1.40 -26.68 24.70
CA LEU A 310 1.93 -25.38 25.11
C LEU A 310 0.84 -24.34 25.38
N GLY A 311 -0.43 -24.77 25.39
CA GLY A 311 -1.59 -23.91 25.58
C GLY A 311 -2.46 -23.79 24.34
N ALA A 312 -3.56 -23.03 24.46
CA ALA A 312 -4.46 -22.79 23.34
C ALA A 312 -3.85 -21.80 22.33
N THR A 313 -4.16 -21.99 21.06
CA THR A 313 -3.83 -21.04 19.97
C THR A 313 -4.94 -21.08 18.94
N ASP A 314 -5.07 -20.00 18.17
CA ASP A 314 -6.11 -19.89 17.15
C ASP A 314 -5.53 -20.15 15.76
N VAL A 315 -6.33 -20.74 14.87
CA VAL A 315 -6.05 -20.86 13.44
C VAL A 315 -7.01 -19.93 12.71
N ASP A 316 -6.45 -18.88 12.11
CA ASP A 316 -7.26 -17.81 11.54
C ASP A 316 -8.11 -18.33 10.37
N ALA A 317 -7.55 -19.15 9.47
CA ALA A 317 -8.33 -19.71 8.36
C ALA A 317 -8.04 -21.19 8.13
N VAL A 318 -9.12 -21.95 7.89
CA VAL A 318 -9.10 -23.40 7.62
C VAL A 318 -9.83 -23.66 6.32
N MET A 319 -9.16 -24.37 5.41
CA MET A 319 -9.76 -24.86 4.17
C MET A 319 -9.48 -26.35 3.99
N TYR A 320 -10.48 -27.13 3.61
CA TYR A 320 -10.32 -28.55 3.30
C TYR A 320 -10.83 -28.85 1.90
N ASP A 321 -9.95 -29.35 1.05
CA ASP A 321 -10.28 -29.75 -0.32
C ASP A 321 -10.70 -31.22 -0.33
N ARG A 322 -11.99 -31.47 -0.62
CA ARG A 322 -12.56 -32.82 -0.70
C ARG A 322 -12.01 -33.65 -1.85
N LYS A 323 -11.58 -33.01 -2.95
CA LYS A 323 -11.06 -33.68 -4.15
C LYS A 323 -9.63 -34.18 -3.91
N THR A 324 -8.78 -33.33 -3.35
CA THR A 324 -7.39 -33.72 -3.05
C THR A 324 -7.23 -34.39 -1.70
N CYS A 325 -8.23 -34.27 -0.82
CA CYS A 325 -8.22 -34.72 0.58
C CYS A 325 -7.09 -34.06 1.39
N THR A 326 -6.80 -32.78 1.12
CA THR A 326 -5.77 -31.98 1.80
C THR A 326 -6.39 -30.87 2.64
N LEU A 327 -5.68 -30.51 3.71
CA LEU A 327 -6.10 -29.48 4.66
C LEU A 327 -5.14 -28.29 4.60
N ALA A 328 -5.63 -27.07 4.49
CA ALA A 328 -4.84 -25.85 4.67
C ALA A 328 -5.14 -25.22 6.03
N LEU A 329 -4.09 -24.99 6.82
CA LEU A 329 -4.11 -24.27 8.09
C LEU A 329 -3.33 -22.97 7.90
N ILE A 330 -3.97 -21.83 8.15
CA ILE A 330 -3.46 -20.54 7.71
C ILE A 330 -3.52 -19.53 8.84
N GLN A 331 -2.39 -18.89 9.12
CA GLN A 331 -2.32 -17.66 9.91
C GLN A 331 -2.36 -16.46 8.96
N LEU A 332 -3.22 -15.50 9.27
CA LEU A 332 -3.35 -14.22 8.61
C LEU A 332 -2.72 -13.14 9.49
N LYS A 333 -1.99 -12.20 8.86
CA LYS A 333 -1.43 -11.04 9.55
C LYS A 333 -1.65 -9.79 8.73
N TRP A 334 -2.15 -8.74 9.37
CA TRP A 334 -2.39 -7.44 8.76
C TRP A 334 -1.83 -6.31 9.64
N PRO A 335 -0.48 -6.21 9.76
CA PRO A 335 0.13 -5.15 10.52
C PRO A 335 -0.12 -3.78 9.88
N ASP A 336 -0.02 -2.71 10.66
CA ASP A 336 0.00 -1.35 10.12
C ASP A 336 1.19 -1.18 9.15
N GLY A 337 1.00 -0.35 8.12
CA GLY A 337 2.09 0.04 7.23
C GLY A 337 3.21 0.76 7.98
N TYR A 338 4.46 0.42 7.67
CA TYR A 338 5.63 1.03 8.30
C TYR A 338 6.22 2.21 7.51
N GLY A 339 5.76 2.42 6.26
CA GLY A 339 6.30 3.45 5.36
C GLY A 339 7.81 3.27 5.17
N ASP A 340 8.55 4.37 5.20
CA ASP A 340 10.02 4.36 5.15
C ASP A 340 10.68 4.43 6.54
N SER A 341 9.91 4.26 7.62
CA SER A 341 10.45 4.26 8.98
C SER A 341 11.09 2.91 9.33
N MET A 342 12.41 2.87 9.44
CA MET A 342 13.14 1.67 9.84
C MET A 342 12.84 1.22 11.27
N ARG A 343 12.54 2.16 12.16
CA ARG A 343 12.05 1.86 13.52
C ARG A 343 10.75 1.05 13.49
N ARG A 344 9.77 1.52 12.70
CA ARG A 344 8.49 0.82 12.56
C ARG A 344 8.69 -0.52 11.86
N ARG A 345 9.53 -0.58 10.82
CA ARG A 345 9.88 -1.82 10.14
C ARG A 345 10.47 -2.85 11.11
N ALA A 346 11.47 -2.48 11.91
CA ALA A 346 12.10 -3.38 12.87
C ALA A 346 11.08 -3.93 13.90
N SER A 347 10.16 -3.08 14.36
CA SER A 347 9.05 -3.50 15.23
C SER A 347 8.11 -4.49 14.54
N VAL A 348 7.73 -4.23 13.28
CA VAL A 348 6.89 -5.14 12.48
C VAL A 348 7.59 -6.48 12.29
N VAL A 349 8.86 -6.49 11.86
CA VAL A 349 9.66 -7.72 11.65
C VAL A 349 9.74 -8.56 12.92
N LYS A 350 10.11 -7.93 14.05
CA LYS A 350 10.21 -8.60 15.36
C LYS A 350 8.89 -9.23 15.79
N ASN A 351 7.80 -8.47 15.70
CA ASN A 351 6.48 -8.93 16.14
C ASN A 351 5.88 -9.97 15.20
N TYR A 352 6.09 -9.81 13.89
CA TYR A 352 5.57 -10.69 12.85
C TYR A 352 6.23 -12.06 12.93
N TYR A 353 7.56 -12.15 12.74
CA TYR A 353 8.23 -13.45 12.74
C TYR A 353 8.26 -14.09 14.13
N GLY A 354 8.45 -13.32 15.19
CA GLY A 354 8.48 -13.87 16.55
C GLY A 354 7.21 -14.64 16.90
N LYS A 355 6.05 -14.00 16.75
CA LYS A 355 4.75 -14.62 17.06
C LYS A 355 4.32 -15.64 16.02
N ALA A 356 4.55 -15.38 14.73
CA ALA A 356 4.14 -16.31 13.68
C ALA A 356 4.99 -17.59 13.66
N ASN A 357 6.29 -17.51 13.94
CA ASN A 357 7.12 -18.73 14.09
C ASN A 357 6.67 -19.56 15.27
N GLU A 358 6.41 -18.95 16.44
CA GLU A 358 5.87 -19.67 17.59
C GLU A 358 4.54 -20.36 17.26
N TRP A 359 3.65 -19.68 16.54
CA TRP A 359 2.42 -20.26 16.04
C TRP A 359 2.68 -21.45 15.10
N VAL A 360 3.57 -21.29 14.11
CA VAL A 360 3.93 -22.35 13.15
C VAL A 360 4.41 -23.60 13.89
N GLU A 361 5.30 -23.44 14.86
CA GLU A 361 5.82 -24.56 15.65
C GLU A 361 4.72 -25.28 16.44
N ARG A 362 3.82 -24.52 17.08
CA ARG A 362 2.69 -25.06 17.85
C ARG A 362 1.70 -25.82 16.97
N VAL A 363 1.27 -25.21 15.87
CA VAL A 363 0.28 -25.80 14.95
C VAL A 363 0.86 -27.00 14.22
N TYR A 364 2.12 -26.93 13.77
CA TYR A 364 2.79 -28.06 13.13
C TYR A 364 2.91 -29.24 14.09
N ALA A 365 3.35 -29.02 15.33
CA ALA A 365 3.45 -30.08 16.34
C ALA A 365 2.08 -30.67 16.69
N TRP A 366 1.04 -29.84 16.75
CA TRP A 366 -0.33 -30.28 16.98
C TRP A 366 -0.86 -31.16 15.82
N ALA A 367 -0.73 -30.68 14.58
CA ALA A 367 -1.25 -31.37 13.39
C ALA A 367 -0.50 -32.67 13.05
N THR A 368 0.76 -32.82 13.48
CA THR A 368 1.56 -34.02 13.22
C THR A 368 1.42 -35.11 14.28
N ARG A 369 0.94 -34.78 15.48
CA ARG A 369 0.78 -35.73 16.59
C ARG A 369 -0.59 -36.37 16.66
N LEU A 370 -1.62 -35.66 16.20
CA LEU A 370 -3.00 -36.11 16.26
C LEU A 370 -3.35 -37.01 15.09
N LYS A 371 -4.28 -37.94 15.33
CA LYS A 371 -4.91 -38.72 14.26
C LYS A 371 -5.84 -37.82 13.43
N PRO A 372 -6.09 -38.14 12.15
CA PRO A 372 -6.95 -37.32 11.30
C PRO A 372 -8.33 -37.04 11.91
N GLU A 373 -8.94 -38.02 12.57
CA GLU A 373 -10.25 -37.85 13.22
C GLU A 373 -10.24 -36.80 14.34
N GLU A 374 -9.15 -36.73 15.11
CA GLU A 374 -8.96 -35.76 16.18
C GLU A 374 -8.76 -34.36 15.61
N ILE A 375 -8.01 -34.24 14.51
CA ILE A 375 -7.83 -32.98 13.76
C ILE A 375 -9.19 -32.47 13.25
N PHE A 376 -9.96 -33.31 12.55
CA PHE A 376 -11.25 -32.88 12.00
C PHE A 376 -12.26 -32.52 13.09
N SER A 377 -12.26 -33.25 14.21
CA SER A 377 -13.10 -32.91 15.37
C SER A 377 -12.72 -31.56 15.97
N ALA A 378 -11.44 -31.30 16.17
CA ALA A 378 -10.95 -30.02 16.71
C ALA A 378 -11.25 -28.85 15.77
N LEU A 379 -11.14 -29.06 14.45
CA LEU A 379 -11.46 -28.07 13.42
C LEU A 379 -12.95 -27.97 13.11
N GLN A 380 -13.78 -28.82 13.73
CA GLN A 380 -15.22 -28.89 13.51
C GLN A 380 -15.59 -29.15 12.04
N LEU A 381 -14.75 -29.92 11.34
CA LEU A 381 -14.95 -30.33 9.96
C LEU A 381 -15.86 -31.56 9.89
N GLN A 382 -17.03 -31.38 9.27
CA GLN A 382 -17.99 -32.47 9.05
C GLN A 382 -17.64 -33.23 7.76
N LEU A 383 -16.78 -34.24 7.89
CA LEU A 383 -16.38 -35.13 6.80
C LEU A 383 -17.02 -36.51 6.94
N THR A 384 -17.34 -37.13 5.80
CA THR A 384 -17.74 -38.53 5.69
C THR A 384 -16.62 -39.48 6.11
N ARG A 385 -16.95 -40.75 6.38
CA ARG A 385 -15.95 -41.76 6.77
C ARG A 385 -14.89 -42.01 5.69
N GLU A 386 -15.28 -41.92 4.42
CA GLU A 386 -14.38 -42.09 3.28
C GLU A 386 -13.39 -40.93 3.17
N GLU A 387 -13.88 -39.68 3.22
CA GLU A 387 -13.04 -38.49 3.19
C GLU A 387 -12.00 -38.47 4.33
N ARG A 388 -12.38 -38.92 5.54
CA ARG A 388 -11.45 -39.02 6.67
C ARG A 388 -10.33 -40.03 6.43
N ARG A 389 -10.65 -41.17 5.80
CA ARG A 389 -9.67 -42.22 5.47
C ARG A 389 -8.74 -41.83 4.33
N SER A 390 -9.22 -40.99 3.41
CA SER A 390 -8.46 -40.53 2.25
C SER A 390 -7.57 -39.31 2.53
N TYR A 391 -7.53 -38.83 3.78
CA TYR A 391 -6.71 -37.68 4.18
C TYR A 391 -5.23 -37.84 3.79
N LYS A 392 -4.70 -36.87 3.05
CA LYS A 392 -3.33 -36.90 2.52
C LYS A 392 -2.33 -36.02 3.28
N GLY A 393 -2.80 -35.23 4.24
CA GLY A 393 -1.97 -34.32 5.02
C GLY A 393 -2.42 -32.87 4.97
N PHE A 394 -1.57 -31.99 5.48
CA PHE A 394 -1.87 -30.57 5.61
C PHE A 394 -0.79 -29.67 5.00
N TYR A 395 -1.22 -28.48 4.61
CA TYR A 395 -0.40 -27.33 4.23
C TYR A 395 -0.50 -26.29 5.33
N LEU A 396 0.65 -25.83 5.82
CA LEU A 396 0.73 -24.77 6.81
C LEU A 396 1.20 -23.48 6.13
N MET A 397 0.43 -22.40 6.26
CA MET A 397 0.72 -21.13 5.59
C MET A 397 0.65 -19.95 6.55
N VAL A 398 1.50 -18.95 6.32
CA VAL A 398 1.43 -17.64 6.98
C VAL A 398 1.33 -16.58 5.89
N LEU A 399 0.21 -15.86 5.88
CA LEU A 399 -0.08 -14.83 4.89
C LEU A 399 -0.06 -13.45 5.54
N ASN A 400 0.65 -12.52 4.92
CA ASN A 400 0.65 -11.11 5.32
C ASN A 400 -0.09 -10.25 4.28
N ARG A 401 -0.92 -9.30 4.71
CA ARG A 401 -1.64 -8.43 3.75
C ARG A 401 -0.70 -7.59 2.89
N HIS A 402 0.42 -7.12 3.45
CA HIS A 402 1.31 -6.16 2.78
C HIS A 402 2.65 -6.79 2.39
N THR A 403 3.39 -7.35 3.35
CA THR A 403 4.77 -7.82 3.14
C THR A 403 5.05 -8.97 4.08
N ALA A 404 5.43 -10.12 3.55
CA ALA A 404 5.72 -11.32 4.32
C ALA A 404 7.22 -11.61 4.44
N HIS A 405 8.02 -11.09 3.52
CA HIS A 405 9.46 -11.31 3.46
C HIS A 405 10.23 -10.02 3.70
N PHE A 406 11.13 -10.05 4.68
CA PHE A 406 11.98 -8.94 5.06
C PHE A 406 13.44 -9.36 5.08
N THR A 407 14.36 -8.49 4.66
CA THR A 407 15.79 -8.65 4.96
C THR A 407 15.96 -8.72 6.48
N SER A 408 16.86 -9.59 6.97
CA SER A 408 16.99 -10.02 8.38
C SER A 408 15.88 -10.96 8.91
N GLY A 409 14.85 -11.25 8.09
CA GLY A 409 13.76 -12.14 8.46
C GLY A 409 14.15 -13.63 8.43
N GLU A 410 13.71 -14.37 9.44
CA GLU A 410 13.90 -15.82 9.57
C GLU A 410 12.56 -16.54 9.74
N PRO A 411 11.77 -16.68 8.66
CA PRO A 411 10.54 -17.46 8.69
C PRO A 411 10.83 -18.95 8.90
N SER A 412 10.01 -19.65 9.70
CA SER A 412 10.12 -21.10 9.90
C SER A 412 9.90 -21.85 8.59
N GLU A 413 10.79 -22.80 8.30
CA GLU A 413 10.74 -23.61 7.08
C GLU A 413 9.59 -24.63 7.07
N LYS A 414 8.87 -24.81 8.18
CA LYS A 414 7.73 -25.73 8.29
C LYS A 414 6.44 -25.20 7.66
N ALA A 415 6.41 -23.92 7.31
CA ALA A 415 5.28 -23.27 6.66
C ALA A 415 5.69 -22.63 5.32
N ALA A 416 4.71 -22.37 4.48
CA ALA A 416 4.85 -21.44 3.36
C ALA A 416 4.50 -20.03 3.83
N TRP A 417 5.33 -19.07 3.48
CA TRP A 417 5.13 -17.66 3.82
C TRP A 417 4.88 -16.88 2.54
N GLY A 418 4.02 -15.88 2.60
CA GLY A 418 3.83 -15.00 1.45
C GLY A 418 2.91 -13.82 1.70
N SER A 419 3.04 -12.82 0.84
CA SER A 419 2.13 -11.67 0.87
C SER A 419 0.83 -11.96 0.11
N TRP A 420 -0.20 -11.17 0.38
CA TRP A 420 -1.44 -11.18 -0.38
C TRP A 420 -1.19 -11.00 -1.89
N MET A 421 -0.36 -10.02 -2.24
CA MET A 421 -0.04 -9.74 -3.65
C MET A 421 0.71 -10.90 -4.30
N GLN A 422 1.62 -11.56 -3.59
CA GLN A 422 2.29 -12.77 -4.09
C GLN A 422 1.29 -13.91 -4.35
N LEU A 423 0.35 -14.13 -3.43
CA LEU A 423 -0.67 -15.16 -3.59
C LEU A 423 -1.58 -14.85 -4.79
N VAL A 424 -2.12 -13.63 -4.89
CA VAL A 424 -2.96 -13.19 -6.01
C VAL A 424 -2.21 -13.29 -7.34
N ALA A 425 -0.99 -12.76 -7.41
CA ALA A 425 -0.13 -12.84 -8.58
C ALA A 425 0.04 -14.29 -9.05
N THR A 426 0.33 -15.20 -8.13
CA THR A 426 0.57 -16.60 -8.46
C THR A 426 -0.69 -17.27 -8.99
N LEU A 427 -1.83 -17.07 -8.33
CA LEU A 427 -3.09 -17.69 -8.75
C LEU A 427 -3.60 -17.10 -10.08
N ALA A 428 -3.46 -15.78 -10.29
CA ALA A 428 -3.90 -15.10 -11.50
C ALA A 428 -3.03 -15.39 -12.72
N THR A 429 -1.70 -15.49 -12.56
CA THR A 429 -0.78 -15.74 -13.68
C THR A 429 -0.63 -17.20 -14.04
N GLY A 430 -1.21 -18.11 -13.26
CA GLY A 430 -1.17 -19.55 -13.54
C GLY A 430 0.24 -20.17 -13.47
N LEU A 431 1.26 -19.43 -12.99
CA LEU A 431 2.63 -19.93 -12.81
C LEU A 431 2.61 -21.12 -11.86
N LYS A 432 2.51 -22.33 -12.42
CA LYS A 432 2.37 -23.63 -11.74
C LYS A 432 1.02 -23.87 -11.03
N TYR A 433 -0.02 -23.10 -11.33
CA TYR A 433 -1.35 -23.38 -10.80
C TYR A 433 -1.85 -24.74 -11.32
N LYS A 434 -2.19 -25.64 -10.42
CA LYS A 434 -2.84 -26.92 -10.74
C LYS A 434 -4.32 -26.78 -10.36
N PRO A 435 -5.24 -26.63 -11.32
CA PRO A 435 -6.67 -26.47 -11.01
C PRO A 435 -7.26 -27.63 -10.21
N ASP A 436 -6.63 -28.81 -10.31
CA ASP A 436 -7.03 -30.01 -9.59
C ASP A 436 -6.53 -30.09 -8.15
N ASP A 437 -5.58 -29.22 -7.75
CA ASP A 437 -5.04 -29.11 -6.39
C ASP A 437 -4.74 -27.63 -6.06
N PRO A 438 -5.78 -26.81 -5.87
CA PRO A 438 -5.60 -25.37 -5.68
C PRO A 438 -4.87 -25.04 -4.38
N LEU A 439 -5.12 -25.79 -3.29
CA LEU A 439 -4.45 -25.58 -2.00
C LEU A 439 -2.96 -25.96 -2.06
N GLY A 440 -2.65 -27.13 -2.65
CA GLY A 440 -1.27 -27.56 -2.84
C GLY A 440 -0.51 -26.71 -3.85
N ALA A 441 -1.18 -26.20 -4.89
CA ALA A 441 -0.61 -25.23 -5.81
C ALA A 441 -0.23 -23.93 -5.08
N ALA A 442 -1.14 -23.35 -4.30
CA ALA A 442 -0.87 -22.14 -3.51
C ALA A 442 0.33 -22.36 -2.57
N TYR A 443 0.32 -23.43 -1.77
CA TYR A 443 1.41 -23.76 -0.87
C TYR A 443 2.75 -23.94 -1.61
N SER A 444 2.76 -24.71 -2.69
CA SER A 444 3.97 -25.00 -3.47
C SER A 444 4.53 -23.75 -4.12
N CYS A 445 3.67 -22.86 -4.60
CA CYS A 445 4.09 -21.63 -5.23
C CYS A 445 4.69 -20.64 -4.23
N LEU A 446 4.05 -20.44 -3.08
CA LEU A 446 4.62 -19.62 -2.01
C LEU A 446 6.01 -20.14 -1.60
N ARG A 447 6.17 -21.46 -1.49
CA ARG A 447 7.47 -22.10 -1.21
C ARG A 447 8.47 -22.00 -2.35
N TYR A 448 8.02 -22.01 -3.60
CA TYR A 448 8.90 -21.91 -4.75
C TYR A 448 9.42 -20.49 -4.90
N PHE A 449 8.55 -19.51 -4.71
CA PHE A 449 8.81 -18.08 -4.85
C PHE A 449 9.29 -17.39 -3.57
N ASP A 450 9.56 -18.16 -2.52
CA ASP A 450 10.26 -17.65 -1.34
C ASP A 450 11.54 -16.90 -1.77
N PRO A 451 11.73 -15.64 -1.34
CA PRO A 451 12.86 -14.81 -1.73
C PRO A 451 14.24 -15.43 -1.53
N LYS A 452 14.47 -16.15 -0.42
CA LYS A 452 15.80 -16.77 -0.18
C LYS A 452 16.08 -17.81 -1.26
N ARG A 453 15.07 -18.60 -1.62
CA ARG A 453 15.16 -19.60 -2.69
C ARG A 453 15.25 -18.98 -4.08
N ARG A 454 14.65 -17.81 -4.32
CA ARG A 454 14.85 -17.04 -5.57
C ARG A 454 16.30 -16.60 -5.68
N THR A 455 16.83 -15.96 -4.64
CA THR A 455 18.25 -15.53 -4.56
C THR A 455 19.21 -16.70 -4.75
N ASP A 456 18.98 -17.84 -4.09
CA ASP A 456 19.83 -19.03 -4.24
C ASP A 456 19.76 -19.65 -5.66
N ARG A 457 18.74 -19.32 -6.46
CA ARG A 457 18.65 -19.68 -7.89
C ARG A 457 19.24 -18.63 -8.83
N GLY A 458 19.84 -17.57 -8.31
CA GLY A 458 20.46 -16.48 -9.08
C GLY A 458 19.52 -15.33 -9.43
N ASP A 459 18.28 -15.36 -8.96
CA ASP A 459 17.36 -14.21 -9.05
C ASP A 459 17.66 -13.27 -7.89
N VAL A 460 18.57 -12.34 -8.12
CA VAL A 460 19.02 -11.35 -7.15
C VAL A 460 18.31 -10.02 -7.41
N PRO A 461 17.91 -9.27 -6.36
CA PRO A 461 17.44 -7.90 -6.54
C PRO A 461 18.47 -7.08 -7.31
N ASP A 462 18.11 -6.36 -8.39
CA ASP A 462 19.10 -5.46 -9.02
C ASP A 462 19.58 -4.46 -7.98
N SER A 463 20.89 -4.41 -7.88
CA SER A 463 21.62 -3.67 -6.88
C SER A 463 22.77 -2.99 -7.59
N HIS A 464 22.60 -1.72 -7.90
CA HIS A 464 23.62 -0.93 -8.57
C HIS A 464 24.38 -0.14 -7.52
N PRO A 465 25.72 -0.22 -7.51
CA PRO A 465 26.52 0.67 -6.69
C PRO A 465 26.10 2.11 -6.93
N PHE A 466 25.97 2.87 -5.86
CA PHE A 466 25.65 4.30 -5.96
C PHE A 466 26.56 5.12 -5.06
N GLU A 467 26.68 6.39 -5.43
CA GLU A 467 27.46 7.39 -4.73
C GLU A 467 26.61 8.62 -4.43
N ILE A 468 26.65 9.09 -3.19
CA ILE A 468 25.99 10.31 -2.74
C ILE A 468 27.07 11.31 -2.36
N LYS A 469 27.04 12.50 -2.97
CA LYS A 469 27.91 13.62 -2.60
C LYS A 469 27.17 14.65 -1.75
N ILE A 470 27.71 14.96 -0.58
CA ILE A 470 27.24 16.02 0.33
C ILE A 470 28.40 16.96 0.61
N GLY A 471 28.38 18.12 -0.04
CA GLY A 471 29.53 19.03 -0.06
C GLY A 471 30.75 18.29 -0.59
N ASP A 472 31.81 18.28 0.21
CA ASP A 472 33.07 17.58 -0.10
C ASP A 472 33.12 16.14 0.44
N SER A 473 32.01 15.63 0.98
CA SER A 473 31.93 14.26 1.51
C SER A 473 31.22 13.34 0.55
N THR A 474 31.67 12.09 0.50
CA THR A 474 31.17 11.06 -0.41
C THR A 474 30.76 9.84 0.39
N VAL A 475 29.55 9.35 0.12
CA VAL A 475 29.03 8.11 0.69
C VAL A 475 28.75 7.15 -0.45
N SER A 476 29.42 6.01 -0.49
CA SER A 476 29.22 4.99 -1.52
C SER A 476 28.63 3.72 -0.93
N MET A 477 27.73 3.07 -1.68
CA MET A 477 27.18 1.77 -1.33
C MET A 477 27.59 0.76 -2.39
N ASN A 478 28.29 -0.29 -1.96
CA ASN A 478 28.65 -1.44 -2.77
C ASN A 478 27.71 -2.60 -2.44
N PHE A 479 27.41 -3.46 -3.41
CA PHE A 479 26.37 -4.50 -3.31
C PHE A 479 26.89 -5.91 -3.59
#